data_AF-A0A6B3N183-F1
#
_entry.id   AF-A0A6B3N183-F1
#
_cell.length_a   1.000
_cell.length_b   1.000
_cell.length_c   1.000
_cell.angle_alpha   90.00
_cell.angle_beta   90.00
_cell.angle_gamma   90.00
#
_symmetry.space_group_name_H-M   'P 1'
#
loop_
_entity.id
_entity.type
_entity.pdbx_description
1 polymer ?
#
loop_
_entity_poly.entity_id
_entity_poly.type
_entity_poly.pdbx_seq_one_letter_code
_entity_poly.pdbx_strand_id
1 'polypeptide(L)'
;MALEEIKKLGQDPLKELDEAPYSILARHEKLEGCVRVFGPAKVCYEKVGNEFNVCLLLEVVEVACGSINLSKPCIELKGNILLAKARLDICIEGNCLTCEGEVCIRAFPWEDWKCYPIEKFNLICFGV
;
A
#
# COMPACT_ATOMS: atom_id res chain seq x y z
N MET A 1 21.18 51.79 -13.61
CA MET A 1 20.56 51.41 -12.32
C MET A 1 19.12 51.89 -12.35
N ALA A 2 18.07 51.09 -12.27
CA ALA A 2 17.85 49.65 -12.41
C ALA A 2 16.32 49.58 -12.60
N LEU A 3 15.86 49.25 -13.80
CA LEU A 3 14.44 48.99 -14.10
C LEU A 3 14.35 48.05 -15.31
N GLU A 4 15.27 47.10 -15.35
CA GLU A 4 15.08 45.82 -16.02
C GLU A 4 14.75 44.82 -14.90
N GLU A 5 13.93 43.81 -15.22
CA GLU A 5 13.48 42.71 -14.36
C GLU A 5 12.08 42.80 -13.70
N ILE A 6 11.10 43.48 -14.32
CA ILE A 6 9.67 43.20 -14.04
C ILE A 6 8.96 42.79 -15.34
N LYS A 7 9.50 41.77 -16.01
CA LYS A 7 8.88 41.14 -17.19
C LYS A 7 8.73 39.62 -17.08
N LYS A 8 8.82 39.06 -15.88
CA LYS A 8 8.55 37.64 -15.61
C LYS A 8 7.86 37.50 -14.27
N LEU A 9 6.53 37.57 -14.27
CA LEU A 9 5.65 36.99 -13.24
C LEU A 9 4.21 37.11 -13.76
N GLY A 10 4.00 36.56 -14.94
CA GLY A 10 2.69 36.23 -15.48
C GLY A 10 2.62 34.73 -15.61
N GLN A 11 2.48 34.02 -14.49
CA GLN A 11 2.14 32.61 -14.47
C GLN A 11 1.37 32.32 -13.19
N ASP A 12 0.07 32.20 -13.39
CA ASP A 12 -0.94 31.72 -12.47
C ASP A 12 -0.58 30.29 -12.01
N PRO A 13 -0.41 30.02 -10.69
CA PRO A 13 -0.01 28.69 -10.20
C PRO A 13 -1.09 27.60 -10.34
N LEU A 14 -2.21 27.89 -11.01
CA LEU A 14 -3.29 26.94 -11.26
C LEU A 14 -3.25 26.26 -12.64
N LYS A 15 -2.14 26.36 -13.39
CA LYS A 15 -2.03 25.84 -14.76
C LYS A 15 -1.02 24.71 -14.99
N GLU A 16 -0.52 24.08 -13.93
CA GLU A 16 0.24 22.80 -13.99
C GLU A 16 -0.59 21.59 -13.55
N LEU A 17 -1.93 21.66 -13.64
CA LEU A 17 -2.82 20.55 -13.30
C LEU A 17 -3.56 19.91 -14.49
N ASP A 18 -3.26 20.32 -15.74
CA ASP A 18 -3.99 19.86 -16.94
C ASP A 18 -3.14 19.04 -17.94
N GLU A 19 -1.90 18.68 -17.59
CA GLU A 19 -1.01 17.88 -18.46
C GLU A 19 -0.58 16.53 -17.86
N ALA A 20 -1.54 15.78 -17.31
CA ALA A 20 -1.40 14.33 -17.22
C ALA A 20 -2.53 13.55 -17.94
N PRO A 21 -2.92 13.88 -19.19
CA PRO A 21 -3.73 12.96 -19.98
C PRO A 21 -2.80 11.92 -20.64
N TYR A 22 -3.25 10.66 -20.67
CA TYR A 22 -2.73 9.51 -21.45
C TYR A 22 -1.79 8.47 -20.79
N SER A 23 -1.33 8.60 -19.54
CA SER A 23 -0.65 7.48 -18.85
C SER A 23 -1.56 6.65 -17.91
N ILE A 24 -2.75 7.15 -17.60
CA ILE A 24 -3.73 6.50 -16.71
C ILE A 24 -4.66 5.53 -17.47
N LEU A 25 -4.83 5.71 -18.79
CA LEU A 25 -5.80 4.95 -19.59
C LEU A 25 -5.19 3.83 -20.46
N ALA A 26 -3.88 3.61 -20.39
CA ALA A 26 -3.17 2.65 -21.24
C ALA A 26 -2.46 1.51 -20.48
N ARG A 27 -2.68 1.37 -19.18
CA ARG A 27 -2.45 0.07 -18.52
C ARG A 27 -3.68 -0.77 -18.85
N HIS A 28 -3.51 -1.84 -19.62
CA HIS A 28 -4.27 -3.05 -19.30
C HIS A 28 -4.16 -3.23 -17.78
N GLU A 29 -5.28 -3.05 -17.07
CA GLU A 29 -5.38 -2.81 -15.63
C GLU A 29 -4.80 -3.95 -14.81
N LYS A 30 -3.47 -4.00 -14.69
CA LYS A 30 -2.82 -4.94 -13.78
C LYS A 30 -3.16 -4.46 -12.37
N LEU A 31 -4.12 -5.13 -11.73
CA LEU A 31 -4.53 -4.90 -10.35
C LEU A 31 -3.40 -5.38 -9.42
N GLU A 32 -2.30 -4.64 -9.45
CA GLU A 32 -1.06 -4.89 -8.70
C GLU A 32 -0.58 -3.62 -8.00
N GLY A 33 0.03 -3.78 -6.83
CA GLY A 33 0.56 -2.66 -6.07
C GLY A 33 1.08 -3.06 -4.69
N CYS A 34 1.67 -2.11 -3.98
CA CYS A 34 2.09 -2.28 -2.59
C CYS A 34 1.67 -1.07 -1.75
N VAL A 35 1.07 -1.34 -0.60
CA VAL A 35 0.61 -0.33 0.36
C VAL A 35 1.40 -0.46 1.65
N ARG A 36 1.92 0.65 2.17
CA ARG A 36 2.54 0.68 3.49
C ARG A 36 1.42 0.72 4.54
N VAL A 37 1.42 -0.26 5.43
CA VAL A 37 0.41 -0.37 6.50
C VAL A 37 0.85 0.45 7.70
N PHE A 38 2.01 0.14 8.26
CA PHE A 38 2.57 0.86 9.40
C PHE A 38 4.07 0.63 9.51
N GLY A 39 4.83 1.70 9.73
CA GLY A 39 6.29 1.63 9.87
C GLY A 39 6.94 0.82 8.72
N PRO A 40 7.63 -0.29 9.03
CA PRO A 40 8.28 -1.14 8.01
C PRO A 40 7.33 -2.13 7.32
N ALA A 41 6.10 -2.31 7.80
CA ALA A 41 5.16 -3.27 7.25
C ALA A 41 4.50 -2.73 5.97
N LYS A 42 4.55 -3.54 4.91
CA LYS A 42 3.89 -3.29 3.63
C LYS A 42 3.11 -4.54 3.21
N VAL A 43 1.99 -4.33 2.55
CA VAL A 43 1.23 -5.39 1.88
C VAL A 43 1.31 -5.15 0.38
N CYS A 44 1.85 -6.11 -0.34
CA CYS A 44 1.83 -6.14 -1.80
C CYS A 44 0.71 -7.07 -2.28
N TYR A 45 0.10 -6.74 -3.39
CA TYR A 45 -0.94 -7.53 -4.03
C TYR A 45 -0.77 -7.56 -5.54
N GLU A 46 -1.24 -8.62 -6.16
CA GLU A 46 -1.36 -8.78 -7.61
C GLU A 46 -2.55 -9.69 -7.92
N LYS A 47 -3.42 -9.28 -8.84
CA LYS A 47 -4.46 -10.15 -9.38
C LYS A 47 -3.87 -11.12 -10.41
N VAL A 48 -4.01 -12.42 -10.14
CA VAL A 48 -3.59 -13.51 -11.02
C VAL A 48 -4.80 -14.38 -11.33
N GLY A 49 -5.35 -14.21 -12.54
CA GLY A 49 -6.60 -14.85 -12.93
C GLY A 49 -7.78 -14.37 -12.06
N ASN A 50 -8.40 -15.30 -11.34
CA ASN A 50 -9.55 -15.04 -10.45
C ASN A 50 -9.15 -14.85 -8.98
N GLU A 51 -7.85 -14.83 -8.69
CA GLU A 51 -7.32 -14.73 -7.32
C GLU A 51 -6.49 -13.46 -7.17
N PHE A 52 -6.34 -13.00 -5.93
CA PHE A 52 -5.34 -12.04 -5.53
C PHE A 52 -4.25 -12.76 -4.76
N ASN A 53 -3.02 -12.68 -5.26
CA ASN A 53 -1.84 -13.01 -4.49
C ASN A 53 -1.51 -11.80 -3.62
N VAL A 54 -1.38 -12.02 -2.31
CA VAL A 54 -1.11 -10.99 -1.32
C VAL A 54 0.10 -11.40 -0.48
N CYS A 55 1.01 -10.45 -0.25
CA CYS A 55 2.28 -10.68 0.42
C CYS A 55 2.55 -9.60 1.47
N LEU A 56 2.91 -10.03 2.67
CA LEU A 56 3.38 -9.17 3.75
C LEU A 56 4.91 -9.04 3.66
N LEU A 57 5.37 -7.81 3.54
CA LEU A 57 6.78 -7.44 3.57
C LEU A 57 7.06 -6.65 4.85
N LEU A 58 8.21 -6.93 5.48
CA LEU A 58 8.77 -6.14 6.57
C LEU A 58 10.10 -5.54 6.12
N GLU A 59 10.20 -4.20 6.12
CA GLU A 59 11.26 -3.38 5.53
C GLU A 59 11.37 -3.54 3.99
N VAL A 60 11.82 -4.72 3.55
CA VAL A 60 11.96 -5.16 2.15
C VAL A 60 11.93 -6.69 2.01
N VAL A 61 11.77 -7.44 3.12
CA VAL A 61 11.79 -8.90 3.11
C VAL A 61 10.36 -9.40 3.13
N GLU A 62 10.02 -10.23 2.15
CA GLU A 62 8.78 -10.99 2.13
C GLU A 62 8.81 -12.02 3.26
N VAL A 63 7.85 -11.92 4.18
CA VAL A 63 7.79 -12.80 5.37
C VAL A 63 6.59 -13.74 5.34
N ALA A 64 5.56 -13.43 4.55
CA ALA A 64 4.40 -14.29 4.33
C ALA A 64 3.69 -13.90 3.04
N CYS A 65 3.14 -14.89 2.33
CA CYS A 65 2.26 -14.68 1.18
C CYS A 65 1.13 -15.71 1.16
N GLY A 66 0.09 -15.40 0.41
CA GLY A 66 -0.88 -16.40 -0.04
C GLY A 66 -1.89 -15.81 -0.99
N SER A 67 -2.83 -16.65 -1.39
CA SER A 67 -3.84 -16.31 -2.40
C SER A 67 -5.22 -16.26 -1.77
N ILE A 68 -6.02 -15.28 -2.19
CA ILE A 68 -7.43 -15.13 -1.81
C ILE A 68 -8.29 -14.99 -3.05
N ASN A 69 -9.50 -15.54 -2.97
CA ASN A 69 -10.49 -15.50 -4.05
C ASN A 69 -11.89 -15.51 -3.43
N LEU A 70 -12.95 -15.47 -4.23
CA LEU A 70 -14.32 -15.41 -3.68
C LEU A 70 -14.72 -16.66 -2.87
N SER A 71 -14.07 -17.81 -3.08
CA SER A 71 -14.31 -19.03 -2.30
C SER A 71 -13.53 -19.08 -0.99
N LYS A 72 -12.37 -18.42 -0.94
CA LYS A 72 -11.55 -18.21 0.24
C LYS A 72 -11.24 -16.71 0.35
N PRO A 73 -12.21 -15.91 0.83
CA PRO A 73 -12.15 -14.46 0.72
C PRO A 73 -11.12 -13.83 1.64
N CYS A 74 -10.67 -14.55 2.67
CA CYS A 74 -9.76 -14.02 3.68
C CYS A 74 -8.52 -14.89 3.85
N ILE A 75 -7.40 -14.24 4.19
CA ILE A 75 -6.17 -14.87 4.63
C ILE A 75 -5.52 -14.08 5.76
N GLU A 76 -4.93 -14.79 6.71
CA GLU A 76 -4.03 -14.20 7.70
C GLU A 76 -2.59 -14.29 7.20
N LEU A 77 -1.91 -13.15 7.11
CA LEU A 77 -0.48 -13.05 6.85
C LEU A 77 0.26 -12.68 8.13
N LYS A 78 1.17 -13.54 8.57
CA LYS A 78 1.96 -13.33 9.79
C LYS A 78 3.43 -13.62 9.56
N GLY A 79 4.28 -12.71 10.04
CA GLY A 79 5.73 -12.87 9.94
C GLY A 79 6.50 -11.91 10.83
N ASN A 80 7.81 -12.15 10.96
CA ASN A 80 8.69 -11.35 11.79
C ASN A 80 10.10 -11.26 11.21
N ILE A 81 10.74 -10.10 11.37
CA ILE A 81 12.16 -9.88 11.09
C ILE A 81 12.77 -9.03 12.20
N LEU A 82 13.78 -9.57 12.91
CA LEU A 82 14.57 -8.91 13.96
C LEU A 82 13.81 -7.97 14.93
N LEU A 83 13.54 -6.74 14.49
CA LEU A 83 12.94 -5.62 15.24
C LEU A 83 11.47 -5.34 14.87
N ALA A 84 10.87 -6.07 13.93
CA ALA A 84 9.50 -5.92 13.48
C ALA A 84 8.78 -7.28 13.37
N LYS A 85 7.48 -7.30 13.67
CA LYS A 85 6.59 -8.42 13.35
C LYS A 85 5.20 -7.89 13.04
N ALA A 86 4.44 -8.60 12.23
CA ALA A 86 3.07 -8.23 11.92
C ALA A 86 2.18 -9.46 11.80
N ARG A 87 0.90 -9.26 12.08
CA ARG A 87 -0.20 -10.19 11.82
C ARG A 87 -1.31 -9.36 11.18
N LEU A 88 -1.58 -9.61 9.91
CA LEU A 88 -2.57 -8.87 9.14
C LEU A 88 -3.58 -9.84 8.54
N ASP A 89 -4.86 -9.51 8.70
CA ASP A 89 -5.96 -10.18 8.02
C ASP A 89 -6.28 -9.40 6.76
N ILE A 90 -6.22 -10.07 5.60
CA ILE A 90 -6.56 -9.49 4.30
C ILE A 90 -7.77 -10.22 3.76
N CYS A 91 -8.80 -9.46 3.41
CA CYS A 91 -10.07 -10.00 2.91
C CYS A 91 -10.52 -9.35 1.61
N ILE A 92 -11.31 -10.07 0.82
CA ILE A 92 -12.14 -9.52 -0.25
C ILE A 92 -13.51 -9.20 0.36
N GLU A 93 -13.84 -7.92 0.44
CA GLU A 93 -15.14 -7.43 0.92
C GLU A 93 -15.78 -6.56 -0.16
N GLY A 94 -16.87 -7.05 -0.75
CA GLY A 94 -17.45 -6.45 -1.94
C GLY A 94 -16.44 -6.45 -3.10
N ASN A 95 -16.10 -5.26 -3.59
CA ASN A 95 -15.12 -5.08 -4.67
C ASN A 95 -13.77 -4.52 -4.16
N CYS A 96 -13.47 -4.72 -2.88
CA CYS A 96 -12.26 -4.18 -2.27
C CYS A 96 -11.44 -5.28 -1.59
N LEU A 97 -10.12 -5.14 -1.68
CA LEU A 97 -9.21 -5.79 -0.75
C LEU A 97 -9.13 -4.93 0.52
N THR A 98 -9.51 -5.51 1.65
CA THR A 98 -9.43 -4.88 2.97
C THR A 98 -8.27 -5.45 3.76
N CYS A 99 -7.72 -4.66 4.68
CA CYS A 99 -6.66 -5.07 5.59
C CYS A 99 -6.95 -4.56 6.99
N GLU A 100 -6.74 -5.41 7.99
CA GLU A 100 -6.75 -5.06 9.42
C GLU A 100 -5.73 -5.93 10.18
N GLY A 101 -5.44 -5.61 11.44
CA GLY A 101 -4.59 -6.46 12.28
C GLY A 101 -3.68 -5.69 13.23
N GLU A 102 -2.43 -6.12 13.35
CA GLU A 102 -1.47 -5.55 14.29
C GLU A 102 -0.04 -5.59 13.74
N VAL A 103 0.70 -4.50 13.96
CA VAL A 103 2.14 -4.43 13.69
C VAL A 103 2.87 -4.12 14.99
N CYS A 104 3.87 -4.92 15.34
CA CYS A 104 4.72 -4.68 16.50
C CYS A 104 6.14 -4.35 16.09
N ILE A 105 6.73 -3.37 16.77
CA ILE A 105 8.13 -2.98 16.63
C ILE A 105 8.81 -2.95 18.00
N ARG A 106 10.13 -3.13 18.01
CA ARG A 106 10.96 -2.94 19.21
C ARG A 106 12.26 -2.24 18.85
N ALA A 107 12.84 -1.52 19.80
CA ALA A 107 14.13 -0.89 19.63
C ALA A 107 15.28 -1.85 19.96
N PHE A 108 16.46 -1.56 19.42
CA PHE A 108 17.70 -2.21 19.82
C PHE A 108 18.36 -1.42 20.98
N PRO A 109 18.89 -2.08 22.03
CA PRO A 109 18.98 -3.53 22.21
C PRO A 109 17.72 -4.16 22.85
N TRP A 110 16.96 -4.87 22.01
CA TRP A 110 15.84 -5.78 22.35
C TRP A 110 14.90 -5.33 23.47
N GLU A 111 14.38 -4.10 23.35
CA GLU A 111 13.27 -3.65 24.19
C GLU A 111 12.00 -4.48 23.97
N ASP A 112 11.03 -4.32 24.88
CA ASP A 112 9.72 -4.93 24.75
C ASP A 112 9.03 -4.53 23.44
N TRP A 113 8.23 -5.45 22.91
CA TRP A 113 7.43 -5.20 21.71
C TRP A 113 6.37 -4.14 22.01
N LYS A 114 6.37 -3.06 21.22
CA LYS A 114 5.27 -2.11 21.15
C LYS A 114 4.42 -2.46 19.95
N CYS A 115 3.19 -2.85 20.21
CA CYS A 115 2.23 -3.29 19.20
C CYS A 115 1.21 -2.20 18.91
N TYR A 116 0.93 -2.02 17.62
CA TYR A 116 0.04 -0.98 17.10
C TYR A 116 -1.09 -1.67 16.33
N PRO A 117 -2.34 -1.56 16.80
CA PRO A 117 -3.47 -2.08 16.07
C PRO A 117 -3.66 -1.29 14.78
N ILE A 118 -4.03 -2.00 13.72
CA ILE A 118 -4.35 -1.46 12.41
C ILE A 118 -5.86 -1.61 12.25
N GLU A 119 -6.56 -0.48 12.28
CA GLU A 119 -8.00 -0.44 11.99
C GLU A 119 -8.24 -0.85 10.53
N LYS A 120 -9.40 -1.45 10.28
CA LYS A 120 -9.77 -1.91 8.94
C LYS A 120 -9.76 -0.77 7.93
N PHE A 121 -9.09 -0.98 6.80
CA PHE A 121 -9.06 -0.05 5.67
C PHE A 121 -8.98 -0.79 4.34
N ASN A 122 -9.26 -0.09 3.24
CA ASN A 122 -9.18 -0.64 1.89
C ASN A 122 -7.75 -0.48 1.33
N LEU A 123 -7.12 -1.59 0.94
CA LEU A 123 -5.86 -1.59 0.19
C LEU A 123 -6.06 -1.12 -1.25
N ILE A 124 -7.10 -1.64 -1.89
CA ILE A 124 -7.53 -1.30 -3.24
C ILE A 124 -9.00 -1.68 -3.41
N CYS A 125 -9.72 -0.89 -4.20
CA CYS A 125 -11.02 -1.28 -4.74
C CYS A 125 -10.93 -1.38 -6.25
N PHE A 126 -11.62 -2.35 -6.83
CA PHE A 126 -11.62 -2.64 -8.26
C PHE A 126 -13.02 -2.43 -8.86
N GLY A 127 -13.06 -1.93 -10.10
CA GLY A 127 -14.31 -1.82 -10.88
C GLY A 127 -14.83 -3.19 -11.30
N VAL A 128 -16.14 -3.28 -11.51
CA VAL A 128 -16.81 -4.44 -12.13
C VAL A 128 -16.95 -4.20 -13.62
#